data_AF-A0A1G4PQC6-F1
#
_entry.id   AF-A0A1G4PQC6-F1
#
_cell.length_a   1.000
_cell.length_b   1.000
_cell.length_c   1.000
_cell.angle_alpha   90.00
_cell.angle_beta   90.00
_cell.angle_gamma   90.00
#
_symmetry.space_group_name_H-M   'P 1'
#
loop_
_entity.id
_entity.type
_entity.pdbx_description
1 polymer ?
#
loop_
_entity_poly.entity_id
_entity_poly.type
_entity_poly.pdbx_seq_one_letter_code
_entity_poly.pdbx_strand_id
1 'polypeptide(L)'
;MAAAVGYSTDEMNARLLAASNRQEGPEDVSRAVLHAYVACLRFNDLVEASATFLAGPAVLRGALRNRLVRLARTTAAPDQLAFLASRLLALKPLDRLSRTSLDTLLSALYATFLPDDRRAALDRWIDIGTASAAARWLKAMSDDEMMFDARAILSYWRENRDWRAAKALAYKAGTELLAEIMPELVRGTDQGWIVSRAATRLGRLEAAEWDHLRSTHPASYLYLCALLGRDIEPGDAIQLVRRAAKEDGNRRGLAIWALGNMGLVKAVDAVSDMAEEFRQDDQDKLTSGLRISIRSEFT
;
A
#
# COMPACT_ATOMS: atom_id res chain seq x y z
N MET A 1 -34.93 32.05 20.86
CA MET A 1 -34.28 30.72 20.68
C MET A 1 -35.33 29.75 20.19
N ALA A 2 -35.40 29.49 18.89
CA ALA A 2 -36.30 28.47 18.35
C ALA A 2 -35.76 27.10 18.74
N ALA A 3 -36.55 26.31 19.46
CA ALA A 3 -36.26 24.91 19.68
C ALA A 3 -36.23 24.22 18.31
N ALA A 4 -35.06 23.78 17.86
CA ALA A 4 -34.97 22.94 16.67
C ALA A 4 -35.80 21.69 16.95
N VAL A 5 -36.85 21.47 16.16
CA VAL A 5 -37.59 20.21 16.13
C VAL A 5 -36.58 19.15 15.71
N GLY A 6 -36.01 18.44 16.68
CA GLY A 6 -35.04 17.39 16.45
C GLY A 6 -35.77 16.20 15.83
N TYR A 7 -35.49 15.91 14.57
CA TYR A 7 -35.90 14.64 13.97
C TYR A 7 -35.35 13.48 14.80
N SER A 8 -36.11 12.40 14.90
CA SER A 8 -35.60 11.16 15.49
C SER A 8 -34.49 10.58 14.62
N THR A 9 -33.63 9.74 15.20
CA THR A 9 -32.57 9.05 14.44
C THR A 9 -33.15 8.22 13.29
N ASP A 10 -34.31 7.59 13.51
CA ASP A 10 -34.99 6.77 12.50
C ASP A 10 -35.54 7.61 11.35
N GLU A 11 -36.14 8.77 11.65
CA GLU A 11 -36.61 9.71 10.63
C GLU A 11 -35.46 10.24 9.77
N MET A 12 -34.32 10.53 10.40
CA MET A 12 -33.14 10.99 9.68
C MET A 12 -32.54 9.88 8.81
N ASN A 13 -32.45 8.66 9.32
CA ASN A 13 -31.98 7.50 8.56
C ASN A 13 -32.87 7.22 7.34
N ALA A 14 -34.19 7.31 7.50
CA ALA A 14 -35.13 7.17 6.39
C ALA A 14 -34.92 8.25 5.32
N ARG A 15 -34.69 9.51 5.73
CA ARG A 15 -34.41 10.62 4.80
C ARG A 15 -33.10 10.45 4.05
N LEU A 16 -32.04 9.99 4.72
CA LEU A 16 -30.75 9.70 4.10
C LEU A 16 -30.88 8.61 3.03
N LEU A 17 -31.57 7.52 3.35
CA LEU A 17 -31.79 6.43 2.41
C LEU A 17 -32.64 6.89 1.22
N ALA A 18 -33.73 7.60 1.47
CA ALA A 18 -34.58 8.14 0.41
C ALA A 18 -33.80 9.10 -0.50
N ALA A 19 -33.01 10.02 0.06
CA ALA A 19 -32.17 10.93 -0.72
C ALA A 19 -31.11 10.20 -1.56
N SER A 20 -30.55 9.10 -1.05
CA SER A 20 -29.56 8.30 -1.77
C SER A 20 -30.12 7.48 -2.93
N ASN A 21 -31.43 7.19 -2.90
CA ASN A 21 -32.13 6.40 -3.91
C ASN A 21 -32.89 7.26 -4.93
N ARG A 22 -32.87 8.59 -4.81
CA ARG A 22 -33.54 9.47 -5.78
C ARG A 22 -32.85 9.39 -7.14
N GLN A 23 -33.56 8.78 -8.09
CA GLN A 23 -33.20 8.77 -9.52
C GLN A 23 -33.91 9.87 -10.32
N GLU A 24 -34.86 10.57 -9.71
CA GLU A 24 -35.69 11.59 -10.37
C GLU A 24 -35.19 13.00 -10.06
N GLY A 25 -34.90 13.76 -11.12
CA GLY A 25 -34.42 15.15 -11.08
C GLY A 25 -32.95 15.31 -11.52
N PRO A 26 -32.45 16.56 -11.62
CA PRO A 26 -31.04 16.80 -11.95
C PRO A 26 -30.13 16.14 -10.90
N GLU A 27 -29.18 15.30 -11.33
CA GLU A 27 -28.31 14.52 -10.44
C GLU A 27 -27.61 15.39 -9.38
N ASP A 28 -27.25 16.62 -9.75
CA ASP A 28 -26.59 17.59 -8.88
C ASP A 28 -27.45 17.99 -7.66
N VAL A 29 -28.77 18.12 -7.83
CA VAL A 29 -29.69 18.50 -6.75
C VAL A 29 -29.86 17.34 -5.77
N SER A 30 -30.07 16.12 -6.26
CA SER A 30 -30.20 14.93 -5.42
C SER A 30 -28.93 14.67 -4.60
N ARG A 31 -27.75 14.82 -5.22
CA ARG A 31 -26.46 14.72 -4.54
C ARG A 31 -26.26 15.82 -3.50
N ALA A 32 -26.61 17.07 -3.83
CA ALA A 32 -26.52 18.19 -2.90
C ALA A 32 -27.42 17.99 -1.67
N VAL A 33 -28.66 17.53 -1.86
CA VAL A 33 -29.61 17.25 -0.77
C VAL A 33 -29.10 16.15 0.16
N LEU A 34 -28.54 15.06 -0.38
CA LEU A 34 -27.91 14.02 0.45
C LEU A 34 -26.77 14.60 1.30
N HIS A 35 -25.87 15.37 0.70
CA HIS A 35 -24.77 16.00 1.44
C HIS A 35 -25.25 16.99 2.49
N ALA A 36 -26.35 17.70 2.24
CA ALA A 36 -26.99 18.59 3.21
C ALA A 36 -27.53 17.80 4.41
N TYR A 37 -28.26 16.69 4.18
CA TYR A 37 -28.73 15.82 5.27
C TYR A 37 -27.58 15.27 6.10
N VAL A 38 -26.52 14.76 5.45
CA VAL A 38 -25.31 14.28 6.14
C VAL A 38 -24.62 15.40 6.93
N ALA A 39 -24.64 16.63 6.44
CA ALA A 39 -24.05 17.78 7.13
C ALA A 39 -24.81 18.17 8.41
N CYS A 40 -26.12 17.93 8.46
CA CYS A 40 -26.98 18.18 9.62
C CYS A 40 -26.83 17.17 10.76
N LEU A 41 -26.19 16.01 10.51
CA LEU A 41 -25.95 15.02 11.55
C LEU A 41 -24.95 15.54 12.58
N ARG A 42 -25.29 15.39 13.87
CA ARG A 42 -24.30 15.52 14.95
C ARG A 42 -23.31 14.37 14.87
N PHE A 43 -22.16 14.52 15.52
CA PHE A 43 -21.08 13.53 15.44
C PHE A 43 -21.56 12.11 15.79
N ASN A 44 -22.23 11.91 16.93
CA ASN A 44 -22.69 10.60 17.36
C ASN A 44 -23.74 10.01 16.39
N ASP A 45 -24.67 10.84 15.91
CA ASP A 45 -25.69 10.42 14.93
C ASP A 45 -25.04 10.01 13.59
N LEU A 46 -23.93 10.67 13.21
CA LEU A 46 -23.14 10.32 12.04
C LEU A 46 -22.38 9.00 12.22
N VAL A 47 -21.87 8.71 13.42
CA VAL A 47 -21.26 7.41 13.73
C VAL A 47 -22.30 6.30 13.60
N GLU A 48 -23.47 6.46 14.22
CA GLU A 48 -24.53 5.45 14.15
C GLU A 48 -25.03 5.27 12.72
N ALA A 49 -25.30 6.35 11.98
CA ALA A 49 -25.69 6.25 10.57
C ALA A 49 -24.63 5.53 9.72
N SER A 50 -23.34 5.76 9.98
CA SER A 50 -22.25 5.07 9.28
C SER A 50 -22.22 3.57 9.60
N ALA A 51 -22.53 3.18 10.83
CA ALA A 51 -22.65 1.79 11.25
C ALA A 51 -23.89 1.10 10.65
N THR A 52 -25.04 1.79 10.63
CA THR A 52 -26.30 1.28 10.06
C THR A 52 -26.19 1.04 8.56
N PHE A 53 -25.56 1.95 7.82
CA PHE A 53 -25.55 1.93 6.35
C PHE A 53 -24.29 1.28 5.74
N LEU A 54 -23.60 0.38 6.44
CA LEU A 54 -22.47 -0.36 5.89
C LEU A 54 -22.80 -1.15 4.62
N ALA A 55 -24.01 -1.72 4.52
CA ALA A 55 -24.53 -2.37 3.31
C ALA A 55 -25.36 -1.43 2.40
N GLY A 56 -25.51 -0.15 2.74
CA GLY A 56 -26.37 0.79 2.02
C GLY A 56 -25.86 1.19 0.62
N PRO A 57 -26.52 2.12 -0.07
CA PRO A 57 -26.06 2.60 -1.38
C PRO A 57 -24.65 3.20 -1.34
N ALA A 58 -23.85 3.00 -2.40
CA ALA A 58 -22.45 3.43 -2.43
C ALA A 58 -22.28 4.96 -2.26
N VAL A 59 -23.18 5.74 -2.85
CA VAL A 59 -23.20 7.21 -2.74
C VAL A 59 -23.42 7.64 -1.29
N LEU A 60 -24.36 6.99 -0.58
CA LEU A 60 -24.62 7.25 0.84
C LEU A 60 -23.41 6.93 1.72
N ARG A 61 -22.81 5.74 1.54
CA ARG A 61 -21.60 5.35 2.27
C ARG A 61 -20.46 6.33 2.04
N GLY A 62 -20.26 6.76 0.79
CA GLY A 62 -19.26 7.76 0.44
C GLY A 62 -19.48 9.09 1.15
N ALA A 63 -20.73 9.59 1.15
CA ALA A 63 -21.09 10.85 1.82
C ALA A 63 -20.86 10.80 3.34
N LEU A 64 -21.34 9.74 4.00
CA LEU A 64 -21.17 9.51 5.44
C LEU A 64 -19.69 9.41 5.83
N ARG A 65 -18.93 8.52 5.15
CA ARG A 65 -17.49 8.33 5.38
C ARG A 65 -16.73 9.65 5.24
N ASN A 66 -16.94 10.38 4.15
CA ASN A 66 -16.18 11.60 3.88
C ASN A 66 -16.46 12.68 4.94
N ARG A 67 -17.71 12.82 5.39
CA ARG A 67 -18.05 13.73 6.49
C ARG A 67 -17.43 13.29 7.80
N LEU A 68 -17.52 12.00 8.13
CA LEU A 68 -17.04 11.45 9.40
C LEU A 68 -15.52 11.58 9.52
N VAL A 69 -14.78 11.20 8.48
CA VAL A 69 -13.32 11.36 8.41
C VAL A 69 -12.92 12.83 8.56
N ARG A 70 -13.64 13.75 7.91
CA ARG A 70 -13.37 15.18 8.04
C ARG A 70 -13.55 15.65 9.48
N LEU A 71 -14.70 15.35 10.11
CA LEU A 71 -14.98 15.78 11.48
C LEU A 71 -14.02 15.14 12.51
N ALA A 72 -13.69 13.86 12.34
CA ALA A 72 -12.74 13.15 13.20
C ALA A 72 -11.35 13.79 13.17
N ARG A 73 -10.91 14.31 12.01
CA ARG A 73 -9.60 14.96 11.88
C ARG A 73 -9.56 16.39 12.39
N THR A 74 -10.66 17.14 12.31
CA THR A 74 -10.61 18.60 12.51
C THR A 74 -11.19 19.06 13.84
N THR A 75 -12.18 18.34 14.37
CA THR A 75 -13.08 18.91 15.39
C THR A 75 -13.46 17.93 16.50
N ALA A 76 -13.13 16.65 16.36
CA ALA A 76 -13.56 15.66 17.35
C ALA A 76 -12.71 15.73 18.62
N ALA A 77 -13.38 15.78 19.77
CA ALA A 77 -12.74 15.63 21.07
C ALA A 77 -12.32 14.16 21.32
N PRO A 78 -11.35 13.90 22.22
CA PRO A 78 -10.91 12.54 22.53
C PRO A 78 -12.05 11.57 22.88
N ASP A 79 -13.03 11.98 23.69
CA ASP A 79 -14.17 11.15 24.06
C ASP A 79 -15.05 10.77 22.85
N GLN A 80 -15.16 11.65 21.86
CA GLN A 80 -15.88 11.38 20.63
C GLN A 80 -15.13 10.38 19.75
N LEU A 81 -13.80 10.47 19.71
CA LEU A 81 -12.95 9.51 18.98
C LEU A 81 -13.00 8.13 19.64
N ALA A 82 -12.97 8.07 20.97
CA ALA A 82 -13.14 6.82 21.72
C ALA A 82 -14.52 6.20 21.46
N PHE A 83 -15.60 7.01 21.49
CA PHE A 83 -16.94 6.54 21.13
C PHE A 83 -17.00 5.99 19.70
N LEU A 84 -16.44 6.73 18.73
CA LEU A 84 -16.36 6.31 17.33
C LEU A 84 -15.66 4.96 17.18
N ALA A 85 -14.47 4.82 17.76
CA ALA A 85 -13.68 3.60 17.66
C ALA A 85 -14.38 2.42 18.33
N SER A 86 -14.83 2.59 19.58
CA SER A 86 -15.59 1.58 20.32
C SER A 86 -16.80 1.09 19.52
N ARG A 87 -17.56 2.03 18.94
CA ARG A 87 -18.77 1.68 18.18
C ARG A 87 -18.45 0.89 16.93
N LEU A 88 -17.46 1.32 16.14
CA LEU A 88 -17.11 0.66 14.88
C LEU A 88 -16.40 -0.68 15.08
N LEU A 89 -15.49 -0.78 16.05
CA LEU A 89 -14.73 -2.00 16.33
C LEU A 89 -15.61 -3.11 16.92
N ALA A 90 -16.68 -2.76 17.64
CA ALA A 90 -17.66 -3.70 18.15
C ALA A 90 -18.54 -4.34 17.05
N LEU A 91 -18.52 -3.81 15.83
CA LEU A 91 -19.35 -4.33 14.74
C LEU A 91 -18.87 -5.70 14.25
N LYS A 92 -19.82 -6.62 14.10
CA LYS A 92 -19.63 -7.97 13.56
C LYS A 92 -20.51 -8.16 12.31
N PRO A 93 -20.17 -7.50 11.18
CA PRO A 93 -20.95 -7.61 9.97
C PRO A 93 -20.97 -9.04 9.43
N LEU A 94 -22.16 -9.53 9.05
CA LEU A 94 -22.38 -10.90 8.59
C LEU A 94 -22.08 -11.07 7.09
N ASP A 95 -22.40 -10.06 6.28
CA ASP A 95 -22.22 -10.12 4.84
C ASP A 95 -20.86 -9.54 4.37
N ARG A 96 -20.46 -9.89 3.15
CA ARG A 96 -19.18 -9.47 2.56
C ARG A 96 -19.10 -7.96 2.29
N LEU A 97 -20.20 -7.34 1.89
CA LEU A 97 -20.25 -5.92 1.54
C LEU A 97 -20.08 -5.04 2.78
N SER A 98 -20.79 -5.37 3.86
CA SER A 98 -20.66 -4.68 5.15
C SER A 98 -19.26 -4.83 5.75
N ARG A 99 -18.67 -6.04 5.69
CA ARG A 99 -17.28 -6.28 6.12
C ARG A 99 -16.30 -5.38 5.37
N THR A 100 -16.36 -5.39 4.04
CA THR A 100 -15.48 -4.59 3.19
C THR A 100 -15.66 -3.09 3.44
N SER A 101 -16.90 -2.65 3.64
CA SER A 101 -17.23 -1.24 3.91
C SER A 101 -16.71 -0.81 5.29
N LEU A 102 -16.85 -1.66 6.31
CA LEU A 102 -16.30 -1.43 7.65
C LEU A 102 -14.78 -1.32 7.62
N ASP A 103 -14.09 -2.27 6.98
CA ASP A 103 -12.62 -2.25 6.90
C ASP A 103 -12.10 -1.02 6.15
N THR A 104 -12.84 -0.57 5.13
CA THR A 104 -12.54 0.66 4.40
C THR A 104 -12.74 1.90 5.28
N LEU A 105 -13.80 1.92 6.10
CA LEU A 105 -14.08 3.02 7.03
C LEU A 105 -13.02 3.07 8.15
N LEU A 106 -12.73 1.93 8.79
CA LEU A 106 -11.69 1.81 9.81
C LEU A 106 -10.33 2.26 9.26
N SER A 107 -9.95 1.82 8.06
CA SER A 107 -8.68 2.22 7.44
C SER A 107 -8.61 3.73 7.17
N ALA A 108 -9.72 4.37 6.80
CA ALA A 108 -9.76 5.82 6.59
C ALA A 108 -9.68 6.64 7.88
N LEU A 109 -10.19 6.08 8.99
CA LEU A 109 -10.23 6.70 10.31
C LEU A 109 -9.04 6.34 11.20
N TYR A 110 -8.26 5.31 10.86
CA TYR A 110 -7.19 4.75 11.69
C TYR A 110 -6.28 5.80 12.34
N ALA A 111 -5.76 6.76 11.56
CA ALA A 111 -4.86 7.79 12.07
C ALA A 111 -5.52 8.76 13.07
N THR A 112 -6.85 8.80 13.14
CA THR A 112 -7.61 9.62 14.11
C THR A 112 -7.89 8.89 15.42
N PHE A 113 -7.69 7.57 15.47
CA PHE A 113 -7.95 6.79 16.68
C PHE A 113 -6.89 7.06 17.76
N LEU A 114 -7.31 6.86 19.00
CA LEU A 114 -6.42 6.83 20.15
C LEU A 114 -5.54 5.57 20.09
N PRO A 115 -4.39 5.53 20.79
CA PRO A 115 -3.43 4.42 20.69
C PRO A 115 -4.04 3.03 20.92
N ASP A 116 -4.87 2.86 21.96
CA ASP A 116 -5.48 1.56 22.27
C ASP A 116 -6.46 1.11 21.18
N ASP A 117 -7.21 2.06 20.61
CA ASP A 117 -8.13 1.80 19.50
C ASP A 117 -7.40 1.46 18.20
N ARG A 118 -6.23 2.07 17.96
CA ARG A 118 -5.36 1.70 16.84
C ARG A 118 -4.86 0.26 16.98
N ARG A 119 -4.46 -0.14 18.19
CA ARG A 119 -4.06 -1.52 18.47
C ARG A 119 -5.22 -2.48 18.21
N ALA A 120 -6.41 -2.20 18.74
CA ALA A 120 -7.59 -3.03 18.49
C ALA A 120 -7.96 -3.14 16.99
N ALA A 121 -7.76 -2.07 16.21
CA ALA A 121 -7.95 -2.12 14.75
C ALA A 121 -6.90 -3.00 14.05
N LEU A 122 -5.64 -2.95 14.48
CA LEU A 122 -4.57 -3.79 13.96
C LEU A 122 -4.81 -5.27 14.28
N ASP A 123 -5.14 -5.59 15.53
CA ASP A 123 -5.45 -6.94 16.00
C ASP A 123 -6.60 -7.54 15.18
N ARG A 124 -7.66 -6.75 14.98
CA ARG A 124 -8.77 -7.15 14.13
C ARG A 124 -8.33 -7.51 12.70
N TRP A 125 -7.49 -6.70 12.06
CA TRP A 125 -7.09 -6.96 10.68
C TRP A 125 -6.19 -8.18 10.53
N ILE A 126 -5.30 -8.44 11.49
CA ILE A 126 -4.46 -9.63 11.45
C ILE A 126 -5.29 -10.90 11.72
N ASP A 127 -6.25 -10.84 12.66
CA ASP A 127 -7.14 -11.95 13.02
C ASP A 127 -8.08 -12.38 11.88
N ILE A 128 -8.43 -11.45 10.97
CA ILE A 128 -9.25 -11.77 9.80
C ILE A 128 -8.54 -12.77 8.86
N GLY A 129 -7.21 -12.79 8.83
CA GLY A 129 -6.43 -13.79 8.09
C GLY A 129 -6.54 -13.71 6.55
N THR A 130 -7.13 -12.65 5.99
CA THR A 130 -7.23 -12.47 4.52
C THR A 130 -6.11 -11.58 4.00
N ALA A 131 -5.65 -11.81 2.76
CA ALA A 131 -4.63 -10.98 2.12
C ALA A 131 -4.99 -9.48 2.08
N SER A 132 -6.28 -9.17 1.91
CA SER A 132 -6.77 -7.78 1.91
C SER A 132 -6.73 -7.12 3.28
N ALA A 133 -6.95 -7.88 4.36
CA ALA A 133 -6.83 -7.37 5.72
C ALA A 133 -5.34 -7.23 6.11
N ALA A 134 -4.52 -8.22 5.78
CA ALA A 134 -3.07 -8.15 5.97
C ALA A 134 -2.42 -6.96 5.24
N ALA A 135 -2.86 -6.64 4.02
CA ALA A 135 -2.38 -5.46 3.30
C ALA A 135 -2.72 -4.14 4.02
N ARG A 136 -3.89 -4.06 4.68
CA ARG A 136 -4.27 -2.90 5.51
C ARG A 136 -3.45 -2.84 6.79
N TRP A 137 -3.29 -3.98 7.47
CA TRP A 137 -2.45 -4.11 8.65
C TRP A 137 -1.02 -3.67 8.37
N LEU A 138 -0.36 -4.21 7.33
CA LEU A 138 1.01 -3.82 6.94
C LEU A 138 1.12 -2.33 6.60
N LYS A 139 0.13 -1.78 5.88
CA LYS A 139 0.10 -0.35 5.57
C LYS A 139 0.03 0.49 6.85
N ALA A 140 -0.90 0.16 7.74
CA ALA A 140 -1.10 0.88 9.00
C ALA A 140 0.16 0.80 9.89
N MET A 141 0.72 -0.39 10.07
CA MET A 141 1.98 -0.59 10.81
C MET A 141 3.14 0.22 10.22
N SER A 142 3.25 0.30 8.89
CA SER A 142 4.35 1.03 8.23
C SER A 142 4.21 2.55 8.30
N ASP A 143 2.97 3.05 8.28
CA ASP A 143 2.65 4.47 8.27
C ASP A 143 2.56 5.06 9.70
N ASP A 144 2.39 4.24 10.74
CA ASP A 144 2.31 4.65 12.15
C ASP A 144 3.56 4.22 12.93
N GLU A 145 4.43 5.20 13.23
CA GLU A 145 5.67 4.97 13.97
C GLU A 145 5.46 4.46 15.40
N MET A 146 4.36 4.85 16.05
CA MET A 146 4.05 4.40 17.42
C MET A 146 3.63 2.93 17.44
N MET A 147 2.98 2.47 16.37
CA MET A 147 2.45 1.10 16.27
C MET A 147 3.39 0.15 15.53
N PHE A 148 4.46 0.64 14.91
CA PHE A 148 5.38 -0.19 14.15
C PHE A 148 6.06 -1.26 15.02
N ASP A 149 5.75 -2.52 14.74
CA ASP A 149 6.40 -3.68 15.36
C ASP A 149 7.13 -4.50 14.28
N ALA A 150 8.46 -4.36 14.25
CA ALA A 150 9.28 -5.06 13.29
C ALA A 150 9.31 -6.59 13.52
N ARG A 151 9.17 -7.08 14.77
CA ARG A 151 9.21 -8.50 15.07
C ARG A 151 7.90 -9.17 14.64
N ALA A 152 6.75 -8.52 14.86
CA ALA A 152 5.47 -9.00 14.35
C ALA A 152 5.45 -9.08 12.81
N ILE A 153 5.94 -8.03 12.14
CA ILE A 153 6.04 -8.01 10.67
C ILE A 153 7.01 -9.10 10.16
N LEU A 154 8.12 -9.34 10.87
CA LEU A 154 9.06 -10.40 10.53
C LEU A 154 8.44 -11.79 10.65
N SER A 155 7.69 -12.08 11.72
CA SER A 155 6.97 -13.36 11.86
C SER A 155 6.01 -13.56 10.69
N TYR A 156 5.18 -12.54 10.43
CA TYR A 156 4.22 -12.56 9.33
C TYR A 156 4.92 -12.79 7.97
N TRP A 157 6.03 -12.09 7.71
CA TRP A 157 6.78 -12.23 6.47
C TRP A 157 7.38 -13.64 6.30
N ARG A 158 7.94 -14.23 7.36
CA ARG A 158 8.53 -15.58 7.30
C ARG A 158 7.47 -16.64 6.99
N GLU A 159 6.26 -16.47 7.51
CA GLU A 159 5.13 -17.37 7.28
C GLU A 159 4.51 -17.22 5.89
N ASN A 160 4.30 -15.98 5.44
CA ASN A 160 3.46 -15.69 4.27
C ASN A 160 4.25 -15.27 3.03
N ARG A 161 5.52 -14.90 3.19
CA ARG A 161 6.40 -14.35 2.14
C ARG A 161 5.80 -13.15 1.38
N ASP A 162 4.93 -12.37 2.03
CA ASP A 162 4.38 -11.14 1.42
C ASP A 162 5.47 -10.08 1.26
N TRP A 163 5.73 -9.67 0.01
CA TRP A 163 6.71 -8.63 -0.33
C TRP A 163 6.42 -7.29 0.35
N ARG A 164 5.16 -6.99 0.71
CA ARG A 164 4.79 -5.77 1.45
C ARG A 164 5.41 -5.77 2.85
N ALA A 165 5.51 -6.93 3.49
CA ALA A 165 6.14 -7.08 4.80
C ALA A 165 7.67 -6.95 4.69
N ALA A 166 8.28 -7.59 3.68
CA ALA A 166 9.69 -7.39 3.35
C ALA A 166 10.02 -5.91 3.11
N LYS A 167 9.16 -5.19 2.37
CA LYS A 167 9.28 -3.74 2.16
C LYS A 167 9.24 -2.99 3.48
N ALA A 168 8.25 -3.25 4.34
CA ALA A 168 8.12 -2.58 5.63
C ALA A 168 9.40 -2.75 6.48
N LEU A 169 9.92 -3.97 6.56
CA LEU A 169 11.18 -4.27 7.26
C LEU A 169 12.36 -3.51 6.66
N ALA A 170 12.57 -3.61 5.34
CA ALA A 170 13.66 -2.94 4.64
C ALA A 170 13.63 -1.42 4.85
N TYR A 171 12.45 -0.80 4.96
CA TYR A 171 12.31 0.65 5.09
C TYR A 171 12.38 1.15 6.54
N LYS A 172 11.90 0.36 7.51
CA LYS A 172 11.61 0.85 8.88
C LYS A 172 12.26 0.05 10.00
N ALA A 173 12.65 -1.22 9.80
CA ALA A 173 13.30 -2.00 10.86
C ALA A 173 14.59 -1.33 11.33
N GLY A 174 14.91 -1.43 12.63
CA GLY A 174 16.19 -0.98 13.17
C GLY A 174 17.38 -1.67 12.49
N THR A 175 18.53 -1.01 12.45
CA THR A 175 19.72 -1.51 11.73
C THR A 175 20.21 -2.86 12.23
N GLU A 176 20.13 -3.13 13.53
CA GLU A 176 20.50 -4.42 14.12
C GLU A 176 19.63 -5.57 13.58
N LEU A 177 18.31 -5.42 13.66
CA LEU A 177 17.37 -6.40 13.12
C LEU A 177 17.50 -6.50 11.60
N LEU A 178 17.70 -5.38 10.91
CA LEU A 178 17.87 -5.37 9.47
C LEU A 178 19.12 -6.15 9.05
N ALA A 179 20.22 -6.05 9.81
CA ALA A 179 21.43 -6.82 9.60
C ALA A 179 21.20 -8.33 9.87
N GLU A 180 20.45 -8.67 10.92
CA GLU A 180 20.06 -10.05 11.25
C GLU A 180 19.31 -10.71 10.07
N ILE A 181 18.36 -9.99 9.46
CA ILE A 181 17.49 -10.55 8.41
C ILE A 181 18.00 -10.31 6.98
N MET A 182 19.11 -9.60 6.79
CA MET A 182 19.64 -9.26 5.46
C MET A 182 19.85 -10.51 4.57
N PRO A 183 20.43 -11.63 5.08
CA PRO A 183 20.58 -12.85 4.28
C PRO A 183 19.23 -13.45 3.85
N GLU A 184 18.21 -13.36 4.70
CA GLU A 184 16.87 -13.81 4.38
C GLU A 184 16.20 -12.90 3.35
N LEU A 185 16.38 -11.57 3.45
CA LEU A 185 15.82 -10.62 2.50
C LEU A 185 16.40 -10.84 1.11
N VAL A 186 17.72 -11.00 1.01
CA VAL A 186 18.43 -11.23 -0.27
C VAL A 186 17.91 -12.47 -0.98
N ARG A 187 17.66 -13.56 -0.23
CA ARG A 187 17.23 -14.86 -0.80
C ARG A 187 15.71 -15.01 -0.92
N GLY A 188 14.96 -14.28 -0.10
CA GLY A 188 13.53 -14.49 0.11
C GLY A 188 12.64 -13.52 -0.65
N THR A 189 13.19 -12.53 -1.35
CA THR A 189 12.42 -11.59 -2.18
C THR A 189 12.85 -11.61 -3.64
N ASP A 190 11.85 -11.58 -4.52
CA ASP A 190 11.98 -11.35 -5.96
C ASP A 190 12.10 -9.85 -6.31
N GLN A 191 12.02 -8.97 -5.30
CA GLN A 191 12.05 -7.53 -5.45
C GLN A 191 13.43 -6.96 -5.12
N GLY A 192 14.34 -6.93 -6.10
CA GLY A 192 15.70 -6.39 -5.91
C GLY A 192 15.75 -4.98 -5.31
N TRP A 193 14.76 -4.12 -5.59
CA TRP A 193 14.67 -2.78 -5.02
C TRP A 193 14.43 -2.76 -3.49
N ILE A 194 13.79 -3.80 -2.93
CA ILE A 194 13.65 -3.98 -1.47
C ILE A 194 15.02 -4.28 -0.86
N VAL A 195 15.77 -5.18 -1.50
CA VAL A 195 17.14 -5.54 -1.08
C VAL A 195 18.06 -4.33 -1.16
N SER A 196 18.01 -3.57 -2.26
CA SER A 196 18.80 -2.34 -2.41
C SER A 196 18.49 -1.32 -1.33
N ARG A 197 17.21 -1.15 -0.95
CA ARG A 197 16.84 -0.24 0.14
C ARG A 197 17.43 -0.70 1.48
N ALA A 198 17.32 -1.98 1.79
CA ALA A 198 17.86 -2.54 3.03
C ALA A 198 19.38 -2.37 3.09
N ALA A 199 20.09 -2.78 2.04
CA ALA A 199 21.54 -2.68 1.92
C ALA A 199 22.05 -1.25 2.06
N THR A 200 21.38 -0.27 1.41
CA THR A 200 21.74 1.15 1.51
C THR A 200 21.62 1.67 2.95
N ARG A 201 20.61 1.20 3.71
CA ARG A 201 20.45 1.59 5.12
C ARG A 201 21.49 0.95 6.03
N LEU A 202 21.94 -0.27 5.71
CA LEU A 202 23.02 -0.94 6.43
C LEU A 202 24.39 -0.37 6.06
N GLY A 203 24.54 0.18 4.85
CA GLY A 203 25.81 0.65 4.30
C GLY A 203 26.78 -0.48 3.93
N ARG A 204 26.38 -1.74 4.08
CA ARG A 204 27.23 -2.91 3.80
C ARG A 204 26.39 -4.14 3.46
N LEU A 205 27.04 -5.08 2.78
CA LEU A 205 26.57 -6.44 2.51
C LEU A 205 27.76 -7.39 2.64
N GLU A 206 27.49 -8.60 3.11
CA GLU A 206 28.45 -9.70 3.17
C GLU A 206 28.70 -10.30 1.77
N ALA A 207 29.83 -10.98 1.58
CA ALA A 207 30.24 -11.50 0.26
C ALA A 207 29.17 -12.40 -0.38
N ALA A 208 28.58 -13.32 0.40
CA ALA A 208 27.53 -14.22 -0.08
C ALA A 208 26.26 -13.49 -0.52
N GLU A 209 25.96 -12.33 0.08
CA GLU A 209 24.80 -11.51 -0.28
C GLU A 209 25.04 -10.79 -1.61
N TRP A 210 26.26 -10.27 -1.81
CA TRP A 210 26.69 -9.70 -3.07
C TRP A 210 26.62 -10.71 -4.22
N ASP A 211 27.12 -11.92 -4.01
CA ASP A 211 27.12 -12.97 -5.03
C ASP A 211 25.69 -13.38 -5.41
N HIS A 212 24.83 -13.54 -4.41
CA HIS A 212 23.42 -13.83 -4.65
C HIS A 212 22.76 -12.71 -5.45
N LEU A 213 22.92 -11.45 -5.03
CA LEU A 213 22.34 -10.29 -5.70
C LEU A 213 22.84 -10.15 -7.15
N ARG A 214 24.13 -10.38 -7.40
CA ARG A 214 24.71 -10.38 -8.76
C ARG A 214 24.06 -11.43 -9.66
N SER A 215 23.70 -12.57 -9.07
CA SER A 215 23.08 -13.68 -9.77
C SER A 215 21.58 -13.45 -10.03
N THR A 216 20.83 -12.92 -9.06
CA THR A 216 19.36 -12.87 -9.11
C THR A 216 18.80 -11.50 -9.48
N HIS A 217 19.49 -10.41 -9.16
CA HIS A 217 19.04 -9.04 -9.38
C HIS A 217 20.18 -8.14 -9.92
N PRO A 218 20.76 -8.42 -11.10
CA PRO A 218 21.89 -7.68 -11.68
C PRO A 218 21.71 -6.15 -11.72
N ALA A 219 20.51 -5.63 -11.98
CA ALA A 219 20.26 -4.19 -11.93
C ALA A 219 20.44 -3.61 -10.52
N SER A 220 19.93 -4.32 -9.51
CA SER A 220 20.03 -3.92 -8.09
C SER A 220 21.46 -4.06 -7.57
N TYR A 221 22.19 -5.08 -8.05
CA TYR A 221 23.62 -5.22 -7.80
C TYR A 221 24.41 -4.03 -8.32
N LEU A 222 24.27 -3.67 -9.60
CA LEU A 222 24.97 -2.52 -10.20
C LEU A 222 24.62 -1.21 -9.48
N TYR A 223 23.33 -1.02 -9.17
CA TYR A 223 22.88 0.12 -8.38
C TYR A 223 23.58 0.22 -7.02
N LEU A 224 23.72 -0.89 -6.30
CA LEU A 224 24.43 -0.90 -5.02
C LEU A 224 25.94 -0.75 -5.17
N CYS A 225 26.56 -1.24 -6.26
CA CYS A 225 27.96 -0.94 -6.55
C CYS A 225 28.18 0.58 -6.65
N ALA A 226 27.31 1.27 -7.38
CA ALA A 226 27.37 2.72 -7.51
C ALA A 226 27.17 3.46 -6.17
N LEU A 227 26.21 3.02 -5.35
CA LEU A 227 25.92 3.69 -4.07
C LEU A 227 26.91 3.40 -2.95
N LEU A 228 27.42 2.18 -2.88
CA LEU A 228 28.30 1.72 -1.80
C LEU A 228 29.79 1.78 -2.18
N GLY A 229 30.12 2.29 -3.37
CA GLY A 229 31.48 2.43 -3.85
C GLY A 229 32.19 1.08 -4.06
N ARG A 230 31.45 0.05 -4.50
CA ARG A 230 32.04 -1.26 -4.80
C ARG A 230 32.50 -1.30 -6.25
N ASP A 231 33.78 -1.56 -6.45
CA ASP A 231 34.36 -1.69 -7.79
C ASP A 231 33.78 -2.87 -8.57
N ILE A 232 33.70 -2.69 -9.88
CA ILE A 232 33.35 -3.73 -10.85
C ILE A 232 34.11 -3.51 -12.15
N GLU A 233 34.61 -4.59 -12.73
CA GLU A 233 35.26 -4.57 -14.03
C GLU A 233 34.27 -4.15 -15.14
N PRO A 234 34.69 -3.28 -16.08
CA PRO A 234 33.81 -2.81 -17.15
C PRO A 234 33.15 -3.93 -17.96
N GLY A 235 33.90 -5.00 -18.25
CA GLY A 235 33.39 -6.16 -19.00
C GLY A 235 32.26 -6.88 -18.27
N ASP A 236 32.40 -7.06 -16.95
CA ASP A 236 31.36 -7.65 -16.10
C ASP A 236 30.13 -6.75 -16.01
N ALA A 237 30.33 -5.44 -15.87
CA ALA A 237 29.25 -4.47 -15.80
C ALA A 237 28.38 -4.51 -17.07
N ILE A 238 28.99 -4.60 -18.25
CA ILE A 238 28.27 -4.75 -19.54
C ILE A 238 27.43 -6.03 -19.55
N GLN A 239 27.98 -7.17 -19.11
CA GLN A 239 27.23 -8.43 -19.05
C GLN A 239 26.05 -8.36 -18.08
N LEU A 240 26.20 -7.69 -16.94
CA LEU A 240 25.11 -7.47 -16.00
C LEU A 240 24.02 -6.56 -16.57
N VAL A 241 24.35 -5.53 -17.35
CA VAL A 241 23.36 -4.71 -18.07
C VAL A 241 22.54 -5.56 -19.05
N ARG A 242 23.20 -6.43 -19.82
CA ARG A 242 22.51 -7.36 -20.74
C ARG A 242 21.55 -8.30 -20.01
N ARG A 243 21.94 -8.80 -18.84
CA ARG A 243 21.09 -9.67 -18.01
C ARG A 243 19.93 -8.89 -17.40
N ALA A 244 20.16 -7.67 -16.92
CA ALA A 244 19.13 -6.78 -16.38
C ALA A 244 18.07 -6.41 -17.42
N ALA A 245 18.44 -6.32 -18.71
CA ALA A 245 17.49 -6.08 -19.79
C ALA A 245 16.44 -7.19 -19.97
N LYS A 246 16.71 -8.39 -19.45
CA LYS A 246 15.77 -9.52 -19.49
C LYS A 246 14.72 -9.47 -18.37
N GLU A 247 14.94 -8.66 -17.34
CA GLU A 247 14.01 -8.47 -16.24
C GLU A 247 12.87 -7.49 -16.60
N ASP A 248 11.74 -7.59 -15.91
CA ASP A 248 10.57 -6.73 -16.15
C ASP A 248 10.79 -5.27 -15.70
N GLY A 249 10.28 -4.33 -16.51
CA GLY A 249 10.25 -2.89 -16.20
C GLY A 249 11.49 -2.10 -16.64
N ASN A 250 11.69 -0.91 -16.07
CA ASN A 250 12.78 0.01 -16.43
C ASN A 250 14.14 -0.34 -15.77
N ARG A 251 14.42 -1.63 -15.56
CA ARG A 251 15.62 -2.10 -14.84
C ARG A 251 16.91 -1.95 -15.64
N ARG A 252 16.82 -2.04 -16.98
CA ARG A 252 17.92 -1.69 -17.89
C ARG A 252 18.37 -0.25 -17.70
N GLY A 253 17.42 0.70 -17.64
CA GLY A 253 17.72 2.11 -17.39
C GLY A 253 18.45 2.33 -16.06
N LEU A 254 18.04 1.64 -15.00
CA LEU A 254 18.71 1.68 -13.70
C LEU A 254 20.16 1.14 -13.76
N ALA A 255 20.36 0.02 -14.46
CA ALA A 255 21.69 -0.56 -14.65
C ALA A 255 22.62 0.41 -15.42
N ILE A 256 22.13 1.02 -16.51
CA ILE A 256 22.87 2.01 -17.31
C ILE A 256 23.21 3.25 -16.46
N TRP A 257 22.24 3.75 -15.69
CA TRP A 257 22.47 4.86 -14.77
C TRP A 257 23.59 4.54 -13.77
N ALA A 258 23.62 3.32 -13.24
CA ALA A 258 24.64 2.90 -12.29
C ALA A 258 26.05 2.91 -12.92
N LEU A 259 26.20 2.44 -14.17
CA LEU A 259 27.46 2.51 -14.93
C LEU A 259 27.97 3.96 -15.04
N GLY A 260 27.08 4.89 -15.38
CA GLY A 260 27.41 6.31 -15.46
C GLY A 260 27.86 6.89 -14.12
N ASN A 261 27.17 6.55 -13.03
CA ASN A 261 27.54 7.03 -11.68
C ASN A 261 28.87 6.44 -11.18
N MET A 262 29.25 5.25 -11.64
CA MET A 262 30.56 4.66 -11.37
C MET A 262 31.67 5.20 -12.29
N GLY A 263 31.35 6.08 -13.24
CA GLY A 263 32.34 6.64 -14.18
C GLY A 263 32.84 5.64 -15.23
N LEU A 264 32.11 4.55 -15.49
CA LEU A 264 32.51 3.49 -16.43
C LEU A 264 32.21 3.89 -17.89
N VAL A 265 32.82 4.98 -18.37
CA VAL A 265 32.55 5.58 -19.69
C VAL A 265 32.62 4.56 -20.82
N LYS A 266 33.69 3.76 -20.90
CA LYS A 266 33.83 2.72 -21.93
C LYS A 266 32.73 1.67 -21.90
N ALA A 267 32.19 1.36 -20.71
CA ALA A 267 31.08 0.44 -20.58
C ALA A 267 29.77 1.09 -21.05
N VAL A 268 29.58 2.39 -20.77
CA VAL A 268 28.44 3.17 -21.27
C VAL A 268 28.47 3.25 -22.80
N ASP A 269 29.64 3.54 -23.39
CA ASP A 269 29.82 3.58 -24.85
C ASP A 269 29.45 2.22 -25.48
N ALA A 270 30.00 1.12 -24.94
CA ALA A 270 29.70 -0.22 -25.43
C ALA A 270 28.21 -0.59 -25.31
N VAL A 271 27.53 -0.12 -24.26
CA VAL A 271 26.09 -0.33 -24.08
C VAL A 271 25.27 0.57 -25.02
N SER A 272 25.78 1.76 -25.36
CA SER A 272 25.18 2.64 -26.38
C SER A 272 25.24 2.01 -27.76
N ASP A 273 26.37 1.38 -28.11
CA ASP A 273 26.52 0.66 -29.39
C ASP A 273 25.54 -0.52 -29.51
N MET A 274 25.05 -1.04 -28.39
CA MET A 274 24.03 -2.08 -28.31
C MET A 274 22.58 -1.57 -28.40
N ALA A 275 22.36 -0.27 -28.56
CA ALA A 275 21.01 0.31 -28.49
C ALA A 275 20.02 -0.26 -29.52
N GLU A 276 20.47 -0.69 -30.70
CA GLU A 276 19.62 -1.34 -31.69
C GLU A 276 19.22 -2.77 -31.25
N GLU A 277 20.15 -3.56 -30.72
CA GLU A 277 19.87 -4.89 -30.17
C GLU A 277 18.80 -4.81 -29.07
N PHE A 278 18.95 -3.84 -28.18
CA PHE A 278 17.97 -3.58 -27.12
C PHE A 278 16.59 -3.14 -27.63
N ARG A 279 16.54 -2.36 -28.72
CA ARG A 279 15.27 -1.97 -29.34
C ARG A 279 14.57 -3.17 -29.97
N GLN A 280 15.33 -4.05 -30.62
CA GLN A 280 14.79 -5.29 -31.19
C GLN A 280 14.22 -6.20 -30.08
N ASP A 281 14.97 -6.42 -29.00
CA ASP A 281 14.52 -7.20 -27.85
C ASP A 281 13.20 -6.67 -27.25
N ASP A 282 13.06 -5.35 -27.12
CA ASP A 282 11.85 -4.73 -26.60
C ASP A 282 10.64 -4.96 -27.54
N GLN A 283 10.84 -4.84 -28.86
CA GLN A 283 9.80 -5.10 -29.87
C GLN A 283 9.37 -6.57 -29.88
N ASP A 284 10.32 -7.49 -29.76
CA ASP A 284 10.06 -8.93 -29.73
C ASP A 284 9.29 -9.34 -28.46
N LYS A 285 9.61 -8.73 -27.32
CA LYS A 285 8.84 -8.91 -26.06
C LYS A 285 7.41 -8.39 -26.18
N LEU A 286 7.21 -7.21 -26.77
CA LEU A 286 5.87 -6.62 -26.96
C LEU A 286 5.00 -7.51 -27.85
N THR A 287 5.54 -7.95 -28.99
CA THR A 287 4.82 -8.82 -29.93
C THR A 287 4.54 -10.21 -29.36
N SER A 288 5.47 -10.77 -28.57
CA SER A 288 5.27 -12.06 -27.89
C SER A 288 4.25 -11.97 -26.75
N GLY A 289 4.27 -10.89 -25.96
CA GLY A 289 3.29 -10.64 -24.89
C GLY A 289 1.87 -10.45 -25.42
N LEU A 290 1.71 -9.72 -26.53
CA LEU A 290 0.45 -9.58 -27.24
C LEU A 290 -0.11 -10.94 -27.72
N ARG A 291 0.75 -11.82 -28.23
CA ARG A 291 0.35 -13.18 -28.67
C ARG A 291 -0.13 -14.08 -27.52
N ILE A 292 0.46 -13.94 -26.33
CA ILE A 292 0.05 -14.71 -25.14
C ILE A 292 -1.31 -14.19 -24.62
N SER A 293 -1.48 -12.86 -24.56
CA SER A 293 -2.75 -12.23 -24.11
C SER A 293 -3.93 -12.59 -25.01
N ILE A 294 -3.72 -12.60 -26.34
CA ILE A 294 -4.75 -13.02 -27.30
C ILE A 294 -5.14 -14.49 -27.08
N ARG A 295 -4.18 -15.40 -26.83
CA ARG A 295 -4.49 -16.82 -26.59
C ARG A 295 -5.25 -17.07 -25.28
N SER A 296 -5.02 -16.29 -24.22
CA SER A 296 -5.75 -16.43 -22.95
C SER A 296 -7.18 -15.89 -23.00
N GLU A 297 -7.52 -15.04 -23.97
CA GLU A 297 -8.90 -14.54 -24.17
C GLU A 297 -9.77 -15.52 -24.98
N PHE A 298 -9.17 -16.56 -25.59
CA PHE A 298 -9.86 -17.55 -26.42
C PHE A 298 -9.86 -18.99 -25.83
N THR A 299 -9.56 -19.14 -24.54
CA THR A 299 -9.68 -20.40 -23.77
C THR A 299 -10.43 -20.15 -22.47
#